data_AF-A0A5C1E8Q4-F1
#
_entry.id   AF-A0A5C1E8Q4-F1
#
_cell.length_a   1.000
_cell.length_b   1.000
_cell.length_c   1.000
_cell.angle_alpha   90.00
_cell.angle_beta   90.00
_cell.angle_gamma   90.00
#
_symmetry.space_group_name_H-M   'P 1'
#
loop_
_entity.id
_entity.type
_entity.pdbx_description
1 polymer ?
#
loop_
_entity_poly.entity_id
_entity_poly.type
_entity_poly.pdbx_seq_one_letter_code
_entity_poly.pdbx_strand_id
1 'polypeptide(L)'
;MSMASLFSQPAAANEPLRLVVEVNEGVRQVIGVSRRVNLVAINAMIVAKQAGRQASGFQVVSAELRRFSGQLDLQMQDLDRFIASLVHTVAGSARVRRHRAHLDAIDPKSPASAAIADAKQRIDTARRRIDDESAERWCDLRKHLDQALRLCGTGVALSRAAKIEAVYASTLGGDLRQVADEIEAAILSILGILKTLRSDVAR
;
A
#
# COMPACT_ATOMS: atom_id res chain seq x y z
N MET A 1 13.69 3.12 17.78
CA MET A 1 13.10 1.88 18.35
C MET A 1 12.99 0.88 17.21
N SER A 2 13.51 -0.34 17.38
CA SER A 2 13.43 -1.39 16.34
C SER A 2 12.02 -2.01 16.36
N MET A 3 11.47 -2.46 15.22
CA MET A 3 10.17 -3.17 15.17
C MET A 3 10.07 -4.32 16.19
N ALA A 4 11.20 -4.94 16.56
CA ALA A 4 11.27 -5.96 17.62
C ALA A 4 10.80 -5.44 19.01
N SER A 5 10.92 -4.14 19.28
CA SER A 5 10.53 -3.50 20.55
C SER A 5 9.04 -3.14 20.62
N LEU A 6 8.36 -2.96 19.49
CA LEU A 6 6.91 -2.68 19.44
C LEU A 6 6.08 -3.90 19.85
N PHE A 7 6.60 -5.12 19.68
CA PHE A 7 5.87 -6.35 20.00
C PHE A 7 5.96 -6.81 21.47
N SER A 8 6.69 -6.08 22.34
CA SER A 8 6.96 -6.50 23.73
C SER A 8 6.04 -5.92 24.82
N GLN A 9 5.19 -4.92 24.53
CA GLN A 9 4.28 -4.32 25.53
C GLN A 9 2.80 -4.68 25.29
N PRO A 10 2.01 -4.96 26.35
CA PRO A 10 0.61 -5.36 26.23
C PRO A 10 -0.31 -4.24 25.69
N ALA A 11 0.01 -2.96 25.95
CA ALA A 11 -0.68 -1.81 25.34
C ALA A 11 -0.30 -1.59 23.87
N ALA A 12 0.91 -2.00 23.47
CA ALA A 12 1.40 -1.94 22.09
C ALA A 12 0.89 -3.11 21.23
N ALA A 13 0.20 -4.10 21.81
CA ALA A 13 -0.22 -5.30 21.10
C ALA A 13 -1.24 -5.04 19.96
N ASN A 14 -1.97 -3.91 20.02
CA ASN A 14 -2.94 -3.51 19.00
C ASN A 14 -2.36 -2.54 17.95
N GLU A 15 -1.19 -1.94 18.21
CA GLU A 15 -0.57 -0.98 17.28
C GLU A 15 -0.27 -1.61 15.91
N PRO A 16 0.26 -2.85 15.82
CA PRO A 16 0.45 -3.50 14.53
C PRO A 16 -0.86 -3.73 13.78
N LEU A 17 -1.96 -4.06 14.48
CA LEU A 17 -3.27 -4.26 13.82
C LEU A 17 -3.81 -2.95 13.26
N ARG A 18 -3.69 -1.87 14.03
CA ARG A 18 -4.10 -0.54 13.58
C ARG A 18 -3.30 -0.11 12.34
N LEU A 19 -1.98 -0.28 12.38
CA LEU A 19 -1.12 0.04 11.24
C LEU A 19 -1.50 -0.76 9.98
N VAL A 20 -1.79 -2.06 10.09
CA VAL A 20 -2.22 -2.85 8.93
C VAL A 20 -3.54 -2.34 8.34
N VAL A 21 -4.49 -1.91 9.18
CA VAL A 21 -5.76 -1.32 8.72
C VAL A 21 -5.52 0.01 8.00
N GLU A 22 -4.69 0.89 8.56
CA GLU A 22 -4.34 2.18 7.93
C GLU A 22 -3.67 1.97 6.57
N VAL A 23 -2.79 0.97 6.45
CA VAL A 23 -2.18 0.59 5.17
C VAL A 23 -3.22 0.06 4.18
N ASN A 24 -4.14 -0.80 4.61
CA ASN A 24 -5.23 -1.33 3.77
C ASN A 24 -6.08 -0.19 3.20
N GLU A 25 -6.49 0.75 4.05
CA GLU A 25 -7.30 1.91 3.63
C GLU A 25 -6.56 2.79 2.62
N GLY A 26 -5.28 3.08 2.87
CA GLY A 26 -4.46 3.84 1.94
C GLY A 26 -4.29 3.13 0.58
N VAL A 27 -4.09 1.81 0.57
CA VAL A 27 -4.02 1.03 -0.69
C VAL A 27 -5.34 1.10 -1.47
N ARG A 28 -6.49 0.98 -0.79
CA ARG A 28 -7.80 1.12 -1.44
C ARG A 28 -8.02 2.52 -2.00
N GLN A 29 -7.55 3.55 -1.32
CA GLN A 29 -7.58 4.91 -1.83
C GLN A 29 -6.76 5.03 -3.13
N VAL A 30 -5.55 4.46 -3.18
CA VAL A 30 -4.73 4.44 -4.40
C VAL A 30 -5.43 3.70 -5.54
N ILE A 31 -6.08 2.55 -5.28
CA ILE A 31 -6.89 1.82 -6.29
C ILE A 31 -7.95 2.75 -6.89
N GLY A 32 -8.70 3.46 -6.05
CA GLY A 32 -9.73 4.40 -6.49
C GLY A 32 -9.17 5.51 -7.38
N VAL A 33 -8.05 6.12 -6.97
CA VAL A 33 -7.41 7.19 -7.74
C VAL A 33 -6.81 6.65 -9.06
N SER A 34 -6.22 5.47 -9.06
CA SER A 34 -5.66 4.84 -10.26
C SER A 34 -6.74 4.59 -11.33
N ARG A 35 -7.91 4.09 -10.91
CA ARG A 35 -9.06 3.88 -11.80
C ARG A 35 -9.58 5.19 -12.40
N ARG A 36 -9.57 6.28 -11.62
CA ARG A 36 -9.90 7.61 -12.13
C ARG A 36 -8.90 8.07 -13.19
N VAL A 37 -7.59 7.91 -12.96
CA VAL A 37 -6.55 8.22 -13.96
C VAL A 37 -6.78 7.42 -15.24
N ASN A 38 -7.12 6.13 -15.13
CA ASN A 38 -7.43 5.28 -16.27
C ASN A 38 -8.61 5.82 -17.11
N LEU A 39 -9.70 6.22 -16.45
CA LEU A 39 -10.88 6.77 -17.14
C LEU A 39 -10.57 8.10 -17.83
N VAL A 40 -9.88 9.00 -17.14
CA VAL A 40 -9.47 10.30 -17.70
C VAL A 40 -8.56 10.08 -18.91
N ALA A 41 -7.59 9.17 -18.82
CA ALA A 41 -6.70 8.83 -19.92
C ALA A 41 -7.47 8.26 -21.14
N ILE A 42 -8.44 7.37 -20.92
CA ILE A 42 -9.29 6.84 -22.01
C ILE A 42 -10.08 7.96 -22.69
N ASN A 43 -10.72 8.84 -21.90
CA ASN A 43 -11.46 9.97 -22.45
C ASN A 43 -10.55 10.89 -23.27
N ALA A 44 -9.35 11.15 -22.77
CA ALA A 44 -8.37 11.98 -23.47
C ALA A 44 -7.87 11.33 -24.78
N MET A 45 -7.69 10.01 -24.82
CA MET A 45 -7.39 9.28 -26.05
C MET A 45 -8.49 9.47 -27.11
N ILE A 46 -9.76 9.49 -26.71
CA ILE A 46 -10.89 9.69 -27.63
C ILE A 46 -10.87 11.11 -28.21
N VAL A 47 -10.71 12.13 -27.35
CA VAL A 47 -10.63 13.54 -27.77
C VAL A 47 -9.42 13.76 -28.68
N ALA A 48 -8.25 13.23 -28.33
CA ALA A 48 -7.05 13.34 -29.14
C ALA A 48 -7.20 12.66 -30.51
N LYS A 49 -7.93 11.54 -30.58
CA LYS A 49 -8.24 10.87 -31.85
C LYS A 49 -9.14 11.72 -32.75
N GLN A 50 -10.11 12.44 -32.18
CA GLN A 50 -10.99 13.35 -32.94
C GLN A 50 -10.22 14.56 -33.48
N ALA A 51 -9.21 15.04 -32.75
CA ALA A 51 -8.31 16.12 -33.17
C ALA A 51 -7.41 15.76 -34.36
N GLY A 52 -7.27 14.47 -34.65
CA GLY A 52 -6.39 13.96 -35.70
C GLY A 52 -4.92 14.30 -35.44
N ARG A 53 -4.22 14.79 -36.48
CA ARG A 53 -2.76 14.98 -36.43
C ARG A 53 -2.30 15.98 -35.38
N GLN A 54 -3.15 16.95 -35.02
CA GLN A 54 -2.81 18.02 -34.08
C GLN A 54 -2.58 17.51 -32.66
N ALA A 55 -3.22 16.40 -32.24
CA ALA A 55 -3.07 15.84 -30.89
C ALA A 55 -2.44 14.44 -30.89
N SER A 56 -1.70 14.08 -31.95
CA SER A 56 -1.14 12.73 -32.10
C SER A 56 -0.15 12.36 -30.98
N GLY A 57 0.70 13.29 -30.55
CA GLY A 57 1.60 13.08 -29.40
C GLY A 57 0.85 12.93 -28.09
N PHE A 58 -0.20 13.73 -27.86
CA PHE A 58 -1.05 13.61 -26.68
C PHE A 58 -1.78 12.25 -26.64
N GLN A 59 -2.19 11.72 -27.80
CA GLN A 59 -2.80 10.39 -27.90
C GLN A 59 -1.83 9.30 -27.43
N VAL A 60 -0.55 9.38 -27.82
CA VAL A 60 0.49 8.44 -27.39
C VAL A 60 0.69 8.51 -25.88
N VAL A 61 0.85 9.71 -25.32
CA VAL A 61 1.04 9.85 -23.87
C VAL A 61 -0.19 9.38 -23.09
N SER A 62 -1.40 9.63 -23.59
CA SER A 62 -2.63 9.16 -22.96
C SER A 62 -2.72 7.63 -22.95
N ALA A 63 -2.23 6.95 -23.99
CA ALA A 63 -2.15 5.49 -24.02
C ALA A 63 -1.16 4.95 -22.98
N GLU A 64 -0.02 5.61 -22.80
CA GLU A 64 0.96 5.26 -21.77
C GLU A 64 0.43 5.53 -20.35
N LEU A 65 -0.29 6.62 -20.13
CA LEU A 65 -0.96 6.92 -18.86
C LEU A 65 -2.02 5.86 -18.52
N ARG A 66 -2.79 5.42 -19.52
CA ARG A 66 -3.73 4.32 -19.38
C ARG A 66 -3.01 3.04 -18.96
N ARG A 67 -1.92 2.67 -19.65
CA ARG A 67 -1.12 1.49 -19.31
C ARG A 67 -0.53 1.58 -17.89
N PHE A 68 0.03 2.72 -17.53
CA PHE A 68 0.54 3.01 -16.19
C PHE A 68 -0.55 2.80 -15.12
N SER A 69 -1.73 3.39 -15.31
CA SER A 69 -2.82 3.26 -14.34
C SER A 69 -3.31 1.82 -14.18
N GLY A 70 -3.35 1.05 -15.28
CA GLY A 70 -3.65 -0.38 -15.23
C GLY A 70 -2.59 -1.18 -14.45
N GLN A 71 -1.30 -0.90 -14.68
CA GLN A 71 -0.20 -1.54 -13.94
C GLN A 71 -0.26 -1.21 -12.45
N LEU A 72 -0.55 0.05 -12.11
CA LEU A 72 -0.66 0.49 -10.72
C LEU A 72 -1.88 -0.16 -10.04
N ASP A 73 -3.03 -0.24 -10.71
CA ASP A 73 -4.23 -0.88 -10.18
C ASP A 73 -3.98 -2.38 -9.88
N LEU A 74 -3.33 -3.11 -10.80
CA LEU A 74 -2.95 -4.50 -10.58
C LEU A 74 -2.01 -4.66 -9.40
N GLN A 75 -0.96 -3.83 -9.33
CA GLN A 75 0.00 -3.89 -8.23
C GLN A 75 -0.65 -3.59 -6.88
N MET A 76 -1.61 -2.65 -6.82
CA MET A 76 -2.34 -2.36 -5.59
C MET A 76 -3.31 -3.47 -5.21
N GLN A 77 -3.90 -4.19 -6.17
CA GLN A 77 -4.73 -5.36 -5.89
C GLN A 77 -3.91 -6.53 -5.33
N ASP A 78 -2.69 -6.75 -5.85
CA ASP A 78 -1.74 -7.70 -5.26
C ASP A 78 -1.40 -7.32 -3.82
N LEU A 79 -1.18 -6.01 -3.58
CA LEU A 79 -0.88 -5.49 -2.26
C LEU A 79 -2.06 -5.63 -1.28
N ASP A 80 -3.29 -5.37 -1.72
CA ASP A 80 -4.52 -5.57 -0.93
C ASP A 80 -4.68 -7.04 -0.49
N ARG A 81 -4.43 -8.00 -1.40
CA ARG A 81 -4.40 -9.44 -1.07
C ARG A 81 -3.31 -9.78 -0.06
N PHE A 82 -2.11 -9.22 -0.25
CA PHE A 82 -1.00 -9.42 0.67
C PHE A 82 -1.32 -8.88 2.08
N ILE A 83 -1.91 -7.68 2.15
CA ILE A 83 -2.31 -7.04 3.41
C ILE A 83 -3.37 -7.88 4.13
N ALA A 84 -4.36 -8.43 3.42
CA ALA A 84 -5.33 -9.33 4.02
C ALA A 84 -4.67 -10.53 4.70
N SER A 85 -3.65 -11.13 4.07
CA SER A 85 -2.84 -12.19 4.67
C SER A 85 -2.06 -11.69 5.90
N LEU A 86 -1.47 -10.49 5.84
CA LEU A 86 -0.76 -9.88 6.96
C LEU A 86 -1.67 -9.64 8.17
N VAL A 87 -2.92 -9.20 7.97
CA VAL A 87 -3.93 -9.06 9.05
C VAL A 87 -4.05 -10.37 9.82
N HIS A 88 -4.17 -11.51 9.12
CA HIS A 88 -4.31 -12.81 9.76
C HIS A 88 -3.10 -13.17 10.64
N THR A 89 -1.88 -12.93 10.16
CA THR A 89 -0.65 -13.20 10.92
C THR A 89 -0.53 -12.30 12.15
N VAL A 90 -0.79 -11.00 11.98
CA VAL A 90 -0.72 -10.03 13.09
C VAL A 90 -1.81 -10.30 14.13
N ALA A 91 -3.02 -10.67 13.72
CA ALA A 91 -4.10 -11.07 14.62
C ALA A 91 -3.75 -12.37 15.38
N GLY A 92 -3.14 -13.34 14.70
CA GLY A 92 -2.59 -14.56 15.32
C GLY A 92 -1.54 -14.24 16.40
N SER A 93 -0.60 -13.35 16.07
CA SER A 93 0.42 -12.86 17.00
C SER A 93 -0.19 -12.21 18.24
N ALA A 94 -1.18 -11.32 18.05
CA ALA A 94 -1.89 -10.67 19.14
C ALA A 94 -2.66 -11.67 20.01
N ARG A 95 -3.31 -12.67 19.41
CA ARG A 95 -4.02 -13.73 20.14
C ARG A 95 -3.07 -14.55 21.02
N VAL A 96 -1.92 -14.97 20.46
CA VAL A 96 -0.93 -15.76 21.20
C VAL A 96 -0.33 -14.96 22.35
N ARG A 97 -0.04 -13.66 22.16
CA ARG A 97 0.38 -12.77 23.26
C ARG A 97 -0.65 -12.70 24.39
N ARG A 98 -1.94 -12.56 24.06
CA ARG A 98 -3.02 -12.54 25.07
C ARG A 98 -3.10 -13.86 25.84
N HIS A 99 -3.02 -15.00 25.15
CA HIS A 99 -2.99 -16.31 25.81
C HIS A 99 -1.79 -16.47 26.75
N ARG A 100 -0.61 -16.00 26.33
CA ARG A 100 0.59 -16.02 27.18
C ARG A 100 0.42 -15.17 28.44
N ALA A 101 -0.15 -13.97 28.31
CA ALA A 101 -0.42 -13.07 29.43
C ALA A 101 -1.41 -13.67 30.44
N HIS A 102 -2.44 -14.37 29.96
CA HIS A 102 -3.37 -15.08 30.85
C HIS A 102 -2.66 -16.16 31.67
N LEU A 103 -1.71 -16.90 31.07
CA LEU A 103 -0.91 -17.88 31.82
C LEU A 103 0.05 -17.24 32.82
N ASP A 104 0.52 -16.02 32.57
CA ASP A 104 1.34 -15.26 33.51
C ASP A 104 0.56 -14.75 34.72
N ALA A 105 -0.74 -14.55 34.59
CA ALA A 105 -1.61 -14.14 35.68
C ALA A 105 -1.96 -15.29 36.67
N ILE A 106 -1.64 -16.54 36.34
CA ILE A 106 -1.92 -17.69 37.21
C ILE A 106 -0.90 -17.74 38.35
N ASP A 107 -1.37 -17.97 39.59
CA ASP A 107 -0.53 -18.08 40.78
C ASP A 107 0.55 -19.16 40.61
N PRO A 108 1.86 -18.80 40.73
CA PRO A 108 2.96 -19.76 40.63
C PRO A 108 2.93 -20.85 41.71
N LYS A 109 2.20 -20.67 42.82
CA LYS A 109 2.00 -21.67 43.88
C LYS A 109 0.87 -22.64 43.61
N SER A 110 0.18 -22.51 42.48
CA SER A 110 -0.87 -23.45 42.07
C SER A 110 -0.33 -24.89 41.97
N PRO A 111 -1.09 -25.91 42.39
CA PRO A 111 -0.70 -27.32 42.19
C PRO A 111 -0.50 -27.68 40.71
N ALA A 112 -1.01 -26.87 39.78
CA ALA A 112 -0.81 -27.02 38.33
C ALA A 112 0.47 -26.32 37.78
N SER A 113 1.36 -25.80 38.65
CA SER A 113 2.52 -24.98 38.25
C SER A 113 3.42 -25.63 37.19
N ALA A 114 3.69 -26.94 37.30
CA ALA A 114 4.49 -27.67 36.31
C ALA A 114 3.80 -27.77 34.94
N ALA A 115 2.50 -28.05 34.91
CA ALA A 115 1.73 -28.11 33.67
C ALA A 115 1.60 -26.73 33.00
N ILE A 116 1.48 -25.67 33.80
CA ILE A 116 1.45 -24.29 33.32
C ILE A 116 2.83 -23.90 32.74
N ALA A 117 3.93 -24.33 33.35
CA ALA A 117 5.27 -24.08 32.85
C ALA A 117 5.49 -24.72 31.46
N ASP A 118 5.07 -25.97 31.26
CA ASP A 118 5.10 -26.62 29.93
C ASP A 118 4.24 -25.87 28.91
N ALA A 119 3.00 -25.50 29.29
CA ALA A 119 2.11 -24.73 28.42
C ALA A 119 2.72 -23.38 28.01
N LYS A 120 3.37 -22.68 28.95
CA LYS A 120 4.09 -21.42 28.69
C LYS A 120 5.22 -21.62 27.69
N GLN A 121 6.04 -22.67 27.85
CA GLN A 121 7.15 -22.96 26.94
C GLN A 121 6.67 -23.29 25.52
N ARG A 122 5.59 -24.06 25.39
CA ARG A 122 4.97 -24.39 24.10
C ARG A 122 4.43 -23.14 23.41
N ILE A 123 3.73 -22.27 24.15
CA ILE A 123 3.22 -20.99 23.63
C ILE A 123 4.37 -20.04 23.27
N ASP A 124 5.45 -19.99 24.05
CA ASP A 124 6.60 -19.15 23.75
C ASP A 124 7.30 -19.56 22.45
N THR A 125 7.38 -20.87 22.18
CA THR A 125 7.94 -21.38 20.92
C THR A 125 7.02 -21.04 19.74
N ALA A 126 5.70 -21.21 19.88
CA ALA A 126 4.73 -20.81 18.86
C ALA A 126 4.74 -19.30 18.60
N ARG A 127 4.85 -18.50 19.67
CA ARG A 127 4.93 -17.03 19.59
C ARG A 127 6.13 -16.59 18.77
N ARG A 128 7.32 -17.13 19.05
CA ARG A 128 8.55 -16.77 18.31
C ARG A 128 8.38 -17.01 16.81
N ARG A 129 7.84 -18.17 16.41
CA ARG A 129 7.59 -18.48 14.99
C ARG A 129 6.67 -17.46 14.32
N ILE A 130 5.57 -17.08 15.00
CA ILE A 130 4.61 -16.11 14.47
C ILE A 130 5.23 -14.71 14.40
N ASP A 131 6.04 -14.33 15.39
CA ASP A 131 6.71 -13.02 15.41
C ASP A 131 7.78 -12.93 14.31
N ASP A 132 8.52 -14.01 14.06
CA ASP A 132 9.47 -14.13 12.94
C ASP A 132 8.74 -14.01 11.58
N GLU A 133 7.66 -14.76 11.39
CA GLU A 133 6.82 -14.67 10.18
C GLU A 133 6.21 -13.27 10.01
N SER A 134 5.77 -12.64 11.10
CA SER A 134 5.25 -11.28 11.09
C SER A 134 6.32 -10.30 10.60
N ALA A 135 7.54 -10.39 11.12
CA ALA A 135 8.64 -9.51 10.76
C ALA A 135 9.02 -9.64 9.28
N GLU A 136 9.05 -10.87 8.75
CA GLU A 136 9.29 -11.13 7.33
C GLU A 136 8.19 -10.48 6.46
N ARG A 137 6.92 -10.69 6.80
CA ARG A 137 5.81 -10.10 6.04
C ARG A 137 5.79 -8.58 6.07
N TRP A 138 6.18 -7.95 7.17
CA TRP A 138 6.35 -6.48 7.22
C TRP A 138 7.49 -5.99 6.32
N CYS A 139 8.60 -6.74 6.25
CA CYS A 139 9.67 -6.44 5.31
C CYS A 139 9.19 -6.52 3.87
N ASP A 140 8.40 -7.53 3.53
CA ASP A 140 7.83 -7.70 2.20
C ASP A 140 6.79 -6.62 1.87
N LEU A 141 5.93 -6.24 2.81
CA LEU A 141 5.02 -5.11 2.63
C LEU A 141 5.78 -3.84 2.22
N ARG A 142 6.89 -3.55 2.91
CA ARG A 142 7.74 -2.40 2.58
C ARG A 142 8.30 -2.49 1.17
N LYS A 143 8.79 -3.67 0.75
CA LYS A 143 9.30 -3.87 -0.63
C LYS A 143 8.22 -3.61 -1.69
N HIS A 144 6.99 -4.06 -1.44
CA HIS A 144 5.86 -3.83 -2.34
C HIS A 144 5.50 -2.34 -2.44
N LEU A 145 5.49 -1.62 -1.31
CA LEU A 145 5.30 -0.16 -1.29
C LEU A 145 6.42 0.57 -2.03
N ASP A 146 7.68 0.17 -1.84
CA ASP A 146 8.81 0.76 -2.55
C ASP A 146 8.72 0.50 -4.07
N GLN A 147 8.24 -0.66 -4.49
CA GLN A 147 7.98 -0.95 -5.90
C GLN A 147 6.88 -0.05 -6.47
N ALA A 148 5.80 0.19 -5.70
CA ALA A 148 4.70 1.05 -6.13
C ALA A 148 5.15 2.51 -6.29
N LEU A 149 5.99 2.98 -5.37
CA LEU A 149 6.63 4.30 -5.46
C LEU A 149 7.49 4.44 -6.71
N ARG A 150 8.27 3.40 -7.06
CA ARG A 150 9.06 3.40 -8.31
C ARG A 150 8.16 3.49 -9.54
N LEU A 151 7.06 2.72 -9.59
CA LEU A 151 6.11 2.78 -10.69
C LEU A 151 5.48 4.17 -10.84
N CYS A 152 5.15 4.83 -9.73
CA CYS A 152 4.63 6.20 -9.75
C CYS A 152 5.63 7.22 -10.29
N GLY A 153 6.93 6.96 -10.21
CA GLY A 153 7.95 7.78 -10.85
C GLY A 153 7.76 7.86 -12.38
N THR A 154 7.40 6.75 -13.01
CA THR A 154 7.03 6.71 -14.43
C THR A 154 5.78 7.55 -14.69
N GLY A 155 4.77 7.46 -13.82
CA GLY A 155 3.55 8.28 -13.91
C GLY A 155 3.83 9.79 -13.91
N VAL A 156 4.75 10.26 -13.06
CA VAL A 156 5.15 11.69 -13.02
C VAL A 156 5.84 12.12 -14.31
N ALA A 157 6.69 11.26 -14.90
CA ALA A 157 7.31 11.57 -16.18
C ALA A 157 6.26 11.66 -17.30
N LEU A 158 5.29 10.74 -17.31
CA LEU A 158 4.19 10.74 -18.27
C LEU A 158 3.28 11.97 -18.12
N SER A 159 2.95 12.41 -16.91
CA SER A 159 2.12 13.60 -16.71
C SER A 159 2.81 14.86 -17.24
N ARG A 160 4.12 14.98 -17.04
CA ARG A 160 4.93 16.08 -17.62
C ARG A 160 4.97 16.02 -19.14
N ALA A 161 5.12 14.83 -19.73
CA ALA A 161 5.04 14.65 -21.17
C ALA A 161 3.66 15.06 -21.71
N ALA A 162 2.56 14.68 -21.05
CA ALA A 162 1.20 15.03 -21.46
C ALA A 162 1.01 16.55 -21.48
N LYS A 163 1.54 17.24 -20.47
CA LYS A 163 1.53 18.70 -20.39
C LYS A 163 2.26 19.39 -21.55
N ILE A 164 3.35 18.81 -22.02
CA ILE A 164 4.11 19.31 -23.18
C ILE A 164 3.28 19.09 -24.45
N GLU A 165 2.79 17.86 -24.66
CA GLU A 165 1.99 17.52 -25.85
C GLU A 165 0.69 18.31 -25.95
N ALA A 166 0.08 18.67 -24.81
CA ALA A 166 -1.12 19.52 -24.80
C ALA A 166 -0.86 20.90 -25.42
N VAL A 167 0.34 21.47 -25.23
CA VAL A 167 0.69 22.78 -25.82
C VAL A 167 0.73 22.70 -27.35
N TYR A 168 1.13 21.56 -27.91
CA TYR A 168 1.19 21.36 -29.36
C TYR A 168 -0.18 21.08 -30.00
N ALA A 169 -1.20 20.76 -29.21
CA ALA A 169 -2.53 20.44 -29.70
C ALA A 169 -3.36 21.63 -30.21
N SER A 170 -2.76 22.82 -30.30
CA SER A 170 -3.33 24.03 -30.92
C SER A 170 -4.74 24.35 -30.42
N THR A 171 -5.78 23.99 -31.18
CA THR A 171 -7.19 24.29 -30.87
C THR A 171 -7.73 23.56 -29.64
N LEU A 172 -7.18 22.38 -29.32
CA LEU A 172 -7.59 21.56 -28.15
C LEU A 172 -6.61 21.66 -26.98
N GLY A 173 -5.61 22.55 -27.08
CA GLY A 173 -4.53 22.62 -26.10
C GLY A 173 -4.99 22.97 -24.70
N GLY A 174 -6.02 23.81 -24.56
CA GLY A 174 -6.61 24.15 -23.26
C GLY A 174 -7.22 22.94 -22.55
N ASP A 175 -8.09 22.20 -23.24
CA ASP A 175 -8.79 21.05 -22.69
C ASP A 175 -7.81 19.91 -22.35
N LEU A 176 -6.86 19.62 -23.24
CA LEU A 176 -5.86 18.59 -23.01
C LEU A 176 -4.87 18.98 -21.90
N ARG A 177 -4.61 20.27 -21.72
CA ARG A 177 -3.80 20.76 -20.61
C ARG A 177 -4.51 20.56 -19.28
N GLN A 178 -5.81 20.89 -19.21
CA GLN A 178 -6.62 20.64 -18.03
C GLN A 178 -6.63 19.15 -17.65
N VAL A 179 -6.78 18.26 -18.63
CA VAL A 179 -6.69 16.81 -18.42
C VAL A 179 -5.31 16.40 -17.89
N ALA A 180 -4.23 16.92 -18.46
CA ALA A 180 -2.88 16.61 -18.00
C ALA A 180 -2.62 17.11 -16.56
N ASP A 181 -3.17 18.27 -16.20
CA ASP A 181 -3.10 18.81 -14.84
C ASP A 181 -3.91 17.95 -13.84
N GLU A 182 -5.10 17.47 -14.23
CA GLU A 182 -5.89 16.55 -13.40
C GLU A 182 -5.16 15.24 -13.14
N ILE A 183 -4.55 14.65 -14.18
CA ILE A 183 -3.78 13.42 -14.06
C ILE A 183 -2.55 13.62 -13.17
N GLU A 184 -1.83 14.73 -13.31
CA GLU A 184 -0.70 15.03 -12.45
C GLU A 184 -1.12 15.14 -10.98
N ALA A 185 -2.20 15.88 -10.69
CA ALA A 185 -2.71 16.02 -9.33
C ALA A 185 -3.09 14.65 -8.73
N ALA A 186 -3.71 13.77 -9.51
CA ALA A 186 -4.04 12.41 -9.09
C ALA A 186 -2.78 11.57 -8.78
N ILE A 187 -1.76 11.63 -9.64
CA ILE A 187 -0.50 10.89 -9.44
C ILE A 187 0.28 11.41 -8.23
N LEU A 188 0.31 12.73 -8.03
CA LEU A 188 0.94 13.34 -6.84
C LEU A 188 0.20 12.96 -5.56
N SER A 189 -1.14 12.88 -5.60
CA SER A 189 -1.93 12.38 -4.47
C SER A 189 -1.58 10.93 -4.13
N ILE A 190 -1.47 10.05 -5.14
CA ILE A 190 -1.05 8.65 -4.95
C ILE A 190 0.35 8.59 -4.32
N LEU A 191 1.30 9.36 -4.84
CA LEU A 191 2.66 9.42 -4.29
C LEU A 191 2.68 9.87 -2.83
N GLY A 192 1.85 10.84 -2.47
CA GLY A 192 1.68 11.29 -1.08
C GLY A 192 1.23 10.15 -0.18
N ILE A 193 0.16 9.45 -0.56
CA ILE A 193 -0.38 8.31 0.20
C ILE A 193 0.69 7.23 0.37
N LEU A 194 1.30 6.77 -0.73
CA LEU A 194 2.29 5.70 -0.68
C LEU A 194 3.53 6.08 0.16
N LYS A 195 3.97 7.34 0.13
CA LYS A 195 5.07 7.83 0.98
C LYS A 195 4.72 7.79 2.45
N THR A 196 3.51 8.22 2.82
CA THR A 196 3.01 8.16 4.19
C THR A 196 2.98 6.70 4.66
N LEU A 197 2.34 5.81 3.90
CA LEU A 197 2.27 4.38 4.23
C LEU A 197 3.64 3.75 4.39
N ARG A 198 4.58 4.02 3.47
CA ARG A 198 5.96 3.55 3.58
C ARG A 198 6.58 4.08 4.88
N SER A 199 6.43 5.36 5.17
CA SER A 199 7.03 5.96 6.37
C SER A 199 6.50 5.34 7.66
N ASP A 200 5.22 5.00 7.72
CA ASP A 200 4.59 4.40 8.89
C ASP A 200 5.02 2.93 9.07
N VAL A 201 5.16 2.18 7.98
CA VAL A 201 5.70 0.81 7.98
C VAL A 201 7.21 0.77 8.32
N ALA A 202 7.92 1.88 8.18
CA ALA A 202 9.35 1.96 8.48
C ALA A 202 9.68 2.38 9.92
N ARG A 203 8.68 2.79 10.71
CA ARG A 203 8.82 3.15 12.14
C ARG A 203 8.86 1.90 13.02
#